data_AF-A0A183KTB8-F1
#
_entry.id   AF-A0A183KTB8-F1
#
_cell.length_a   1.000
_cell.length_b   1.000
_cell.length_c   1.000
_cell.angle_alpha   90.00
_cell.angle_beta   90.00
_cell.angle_gamma   90.00
#
_symmetry.space_group_name_H-M   'P 1'
#
loop_
_entity.id
_entity.type
_entity.pdbx_description
1 polymer ?
#
loop_
_entity_poly.entity_id
_entity_poly.type
_entity_poly.pdbx_seq_one_letter_code
_entity_poly.pdbx_strand_id
1 'polypeptide(L)'
;MFALHRVIVILVFLCISLDPLDFSKITEQIYNYVPLSYASFCTRKLNLTGQVGCSSDINGNSGVALFMNESQDIIQTLSSDISTSFVVVVNVGQFVNTSLMRYFRSTTNIKGLIVFSNEGENYDSYAFSESSKCPNSDYSAYNFTDQCDLDAQWNPAGTEYSYISWPFPVVLVADVNNTIWVFRDLISDLFLDFHSSEIFCDELTGLNIILSVTDSKNHSRGNNISNFARSENSSVFVLTRMDSRSIFERSGFSSQGVLPSIAVLISVAVHLMGQKTLKVSL
;
A
#
# COMPACT_ATOMS: atom_id res chain seq x y z
N MET A 1 67.53 -15.34 14.32
CA MET A 1 66.67 -14.14 14.40
C MET A 1 66.33 -13.52 13.05
N PHE A 2 67.27 -13.39 12.10
CA PHE A 2 67.00 -12.76 10.79
C PHE A 2 65.98 -13.49 9.88
N ALA A 3 65.95 -14.83 9.90
CA ALA A 3 65.01 -15.60 9.08
C ALA A 3 63.55 -15.45 9.54
N LEU A 4 63.31 -15.43 10.86
CA LEU A 4 61.97 -15.26 11.43
C LEU A 4 61.40 -13.88 11.10
N HIS A 5 62.23 -12.83 11.14
CA HIS A 5 61.79 -11.48 10.81
C HIS A 5 61.40 -11.35 9.33
N ARG A 6 62.13 -12.00 8.42
CA ARG A 6 61.78 -12.03 6.99
C ARG A 6 60.47 -12.78 6.72
N VAL A 7 60.22 -13.88 7.41
CA VAL A 7 58.95 -14.63 7.28
C VAL A 7 57.77 -13.80 7.78
N ILE A 8 57.93 -13.10 8.91
CA ILE A 8 56.89 -12.22 9.45
C ILE A 8 56.61 -11.06 8.49
N VAL A 9 57.64 -10.44 7.91
CA VAL A 9 57.45 -9.35 6.94
C VAL A 9 56.73 -9.85 5.69
N ILE A 10 57.06 -11.04 5.18
CA ILE A 10 56.37 -11.64 4.02
C ILE A 10 54.90 -11.92 4.35
N LEU A 11 54.60 -12.50 5.52
CA LEU A 11 53.23 -12.79 5.95
C LEU A 11 52.41 -11.51 6.14
N VAL A 12 52.99 -10.47 6.74
CA VAL A 12 52.34 -9.16 6.90
C VAL A 12 52.10 -8.52 5.53
N PHE A 13 53.05 -8.61 4.61
CA PHE A 13 52.88 -8.10 3.25
C PHE A 13 51.78 -8.86 2.49
N LEU A 14 51.70 -10.19 2.67
CA LEU A 14 50.64 -11.03 2.09
C LEU A 14 49.25 -10.68 2.66
N CYS A 15 49.16 -10.42 3.96
CA CYS A 15 47.91 -9.99 4.60
C CYS A 15 47.47 -8.58 4.19
N ILE A 16 48.40 -7.67 3.89
CA ILE A 16 48.08 -6.30 3.43
C ILE A 16 47.72 -6.26 1.94
N SER A 17 48.22 -7.20 1.13
CA SER A 17 47.94 -7.28 -0.32
C SER A 17 46.72 -8.14 -0.67
N LEU A 18 46.06 -8.74 0.33
CA LEU A 18 44.69 -9.21 0.19
C LEU A 18 43.76 -8.02 0.35
N ASP A 19 43.60 -7.23 -0.73
CA ASP A 19 42.49 -6.29 -0.82
C ASP A 19 41.20 -7.08 -0.56
N PRO A 20 40.33 -6.65 0.38
CA PRO A 20 39.04 -7.28 0.54
C PRO A 20 38.31 -7.16 -0.80
N LEU A 21 38.06 -8.29 -1.46
CA LEU A 21 37.20 -8.37 -2.64
C LEU A 21 35.90 -7.65 -2.28
N ASP A 22 35.66 -6.52 -2.95
CA ASP A 22 34.48 -5.69 -2.74
C ASP A 22 33.24 -6.45 -3.22
N PHE A 23 32.64 -7.19 -2.28
CA PHE A 23 31.53 -8.13 -2.50
C PHE A 23 30.29 -7.43 -3.10
N SER A 24 30.21 -6.10 -2.99
CA SER A 24 29.16 -5.27 -3.57
C SER A 24 29.06 -5.44 -5.08
N LYS A 25 30.20 -5.53 -5.78
CA LYS A 25 30.25 -5.58 -7.25
C LYS A 25 29.72 -6.89 -7.84
N ILE A 26 29.82 -8.01 -7.12
CA ILE A 26 29.28 -9.29 -7.57
C ILE A 26 27.76 -9.31 -7.38
N THR A 27 27.27 -8.73 -6.29
CA THR A 27 25.83 -8.63 -6.00
C THR A 27 25.12 -7.83 -7.08
N GLU A 28 25.67 -6.70 -7.51
CA GLU A 28 25.12 -5.87 -8.60
C GLU A 28 25.20 -6.52 -9.99
N GLN A 29 26.06 -7.54 -10.17
CA GLN A 29 26.12 -8.32 -11.41
C GLN A 29 25.05 -9.43 -11.48
N ILE A 30 24.55 -9.86 -10.32
CA ILE A 30 23.59 -10.98 -10.21
C ILE A 30 22.16 -10.44 -10.02
N TYR A 31 22.00 -9.40 -9.20
CA TYR A 31 20.71 -8.83 -8.84
C TYR A 31 20.52 -7.47 -9.48
N ASN A 32 19.34 -7.28 -10.08
CA ASN A 32 18.90 -5.98 -10.54
C ASN A 32 17.67 -5.56 -9.73
N TYR A 33 17.82 -4.49 -8.96
CA TYR A 33 16.80 -4.05 -8.01
C TYR A 33 15.85 -3.04 -8.65
N VAL A 34 14.56 -3.25 -8.46
CA VAL A 34 13.54 -2.25 -8.81
C VAL A 34 13.65 -1.09 -7.81
N PRO A 35 13.86 0.16 -8.25
CA PRO A 35 13.92 1.28 -7.33
C PRO A 35 12.62 1.42 -6.55
N LEU A 36 12.73 1.60 -5.23
CA LEU A 36 11.57 1.74 -4.34
C LEU A 36 10.67 2.94 -4.69
N SER A 37 11.18 3.93 -5.44
CA SER A 37 10.40 5.05 -5.96
C SER A 37 9.32 4.63 -6.97
N TYR A 38 9.53 3.50 -7.64
CA TYR A 38 8.61 2.97 -8.65
C TYR A 38 7.78 1.79 -8.15
N ALA A 39 8.08 1.27 -6.95
CA ALA A 39 7.39 0.14 -6.35
C ALA A 39 6.46 0.57 -5.21
N SER A 40 5.26 -0.01 -5.18
CA SER A 40 4.28 0.14 -4.12
C SER A 40 3.82 -1.24 -3.67
N PHE A 41 4.00 -1.55 -2.39
CA PHE A 41 3.81 -2.90 -1.86
C PHE A 41 2.44 -3.09 -1.25
N CYS A 42 1.89 -4.28 -1.41
CA CYS A 42 0.78 -4.74 -0.60
C CYS A 42 1.28 -5.22 0.77
N THR A 43 0.70 -4.68 1.84
CA THR A 43 1.12 -4.97 3.22
C THR A 43 0.02 -5.66 4.03
N ARG A 44 0.44 -6.46 5.01
CA ARG A 44 -0.47 -7.15 5.92
C ARG A 44 -1.07 -6.16 6.90
N LYS A 45 -2.40 -6.17 7.02
CA LYS A 45 -3.15 -5.42 8.03
C LYS A 45 -3.95 -6.40 8.88
N LEU A 46 -4.03 -6.12 10.18
CA LEU A 46 -4.74 -6.95 11.13
C LEU A 46 -6.10 -6.32 11.47
N ASN A 47 -7.10 -7.17 11.62
CA ASN A 47 -8.39 -6.84 12.22
C ASN A 47 -8.62 -7.79 13.42
N LEU A 48 -9.63 -7.52 14.25
CA LEU A 48 -9.98 -8.30 15.43
C LEU A 48 -10.13 -9.81 15.16
N THR A 49 -10.60 -10.18 13.97
CA THR A 49 -10.93 -11.56 13.60
C THR A 49 -9.92 -12.22 12.66
N GLY A 50 -8.91 -11.50 12.17
CA GLY A 50 -7.97 -12.06 11.20
C GLY A 50 -7.05 -11.05 10.55
N GLN A 51 -6.57 -11.40 9.35
CA GLN A 51 -5.61 -10.61 8.60
C GLN A 51 -6.07 -10.40 7.16
N VAL A 52 -5.68 -9.27 6.58
CA VAL A 52 -5.90 -8.92 5.17
C VAL A 52 -4.58 -8.42 4.57
N GLY A 53 -4.52 -8.34 3.24
CA GLY A 53 -3.32 -7.88 2.53
C GLY A 53 -2.32 -9.00 2.29
N CYS A 54 -1.03 -8.65 2.19
CA CYS A 54 0.02 -9.52 1.66
C CYS A 54 1.26 -9.54 2.55
N SER A 55 2.09 -10.57 2.39
CA SER A 55 3.38 -10.71 3.08
C SER A 55 4.27 -11.61 2.25
N SER A 56 5.57 -11.37 2.31
CA SER A 56 6.56 -12.38 1.90
C SER A 56 6.82 -13.36 3.04
N ASP A 57 7.49 -14.46 2.69
CA ASP A 57 8.20 -15.31 3.64
C ASP A 57 9.41 -14.56 4.24
N ILE A 58 9.90 -15.05 5.39
CA ILE A 58 10.98 -14.40 6.15
C ILE A 58 12.28 -14.24 5.34
N ASN A 59 12.53 -15.15 4.39
CA ASN A 59 13.71 -15.13 3.52
C ASN A 59 13.36 -14.68 2.09
N GLY A 60 12.22 -14.00 1.91
CA GLY A 60 11.71 -13.62 0.62
C GLY A 60 11.05 -14.78 -0.14
N ASN A 61 10.43 -14.43 -1.27
CA ASN A 61 9.79 -15.37 -2.17
C ASN A 61 10.47 -15.30 -3.54
N SER A 62 10.83 -16.46 -4.06
CA SER A 62 11.55 -16.61 -5.33
C SER A 62 10.85 -17.56 -6.27
N GLY A 63 10.99 -17.32 -7.57
CA GLY A 63 10.38 -18.13 -8.61
C GLY A 63 10.70 -17.63 -10.01
N VAL A 64 10.42 -18.47 -11.00
CA VAL A 64 10.57 -18.13 -12.41
C VAL A 64 9.56 -17.04 -12.77
N ALA A 65 10.03 -15.95 -13.37
CA ALA A 65 9.15 -14.88 -13.83
C ALA A 65 8.26 -15.39 -14.99
N LEU A 66 6.95 -15.32 -14.81
CA LEU A 66 5.96 -15.70 -15.81
C LEU A 66 5.24 -14.46 -16.29
N PHE A 67 5.60 -13.99 -17.49
CA PHE A 67 5.01 -12.82 -18.12
C PHE A 67 4.44 -13.19 -19.49
N MET A 68 3.11 -13.08 -19.63
CA MET A 68 2.41 -13.39 -20.86
C MET A 68 1.28 -12.39 -21.09
N ASN A 69 1.06 -12.04 -22.36
CA ASN A 69 0.01 -11.09 -22.75
C ASN A 69 -1.39 -11.68 -22.50
N GLU A 70 -1.58 -12.95 -22.85
CA GLU A 70 -2.86 -13.62 -22.72
C GLU A 70 -2.98 -14.32 -21.36
N SER A 71 -4.07 -14.05 -20.64
CA SER A 71 -4.32 -14.66 -19.33
C SER A 71 -4.45 -16.18 -19.43
N GLN A 72 -4.91 -16.69 -20.58
CA GLN A 72 -5.10 -18.11 -20.82
C GLN A 72 -3.78 -18.87 -20.89
N ASP A 73 -2.75 -18.27 -21.47
CA ASP A 73 -1.42 -18.87 -21.56
C ASP A 73 -0.82 -19.02 -20.16
N ILE A 74 -1.00 -18.01 -19.30
CA ILE A 74 -0.57 -18.06 -17.89
C ILE A 74 -1.24 -19.25 -17.18
N ILE A 75 -2.56 -19.40 -17.31
CA ILE A 75 -3.32 -20.49 -16.69
C ILE A 75 -2.83 -21.86 -17.22
N GLN A 76 -2.61 -21.97 -18.52
CA GLN A 76 -2.13 -23.20 -19.13
C GLN A 76 -0.73 -23.58 -18.62
N THR A 77 0.19 -22.63 -18.54
CA THR A 77 1.54 -22.89 -18.00
C THR A 77 1.48 -23.31 -16.54
N LEU A 78 0.74 -22.57 -15.71
CA LEU A 78 0.61 -22.88 -14.27
C LEU A 78 -0.03 -24.25 -14.00
N SER A 79 -0.96 -24.69 -14.86
CA SER A 79 -1.61 -26.00 -14.74
C SER A 79 -0.77 -27.16 -15.30
N SER A 80 0.10 -26.88 -16.28
CA SER A 80 0.99 -27.88 -16.87
C SER A 80 2.22 -28.19 -16.02
N ASP A 81 2.71 -27.21 -15.24
CA ASP A 81 3.88 -27.36 -14.38
C ASP A 81 3.57 -26.94 -12.94
N ILE A 82 3.15 -27.92 -12.15
CA ILE A 82 2.83 -27.74 -10.73
C ILE A 82 4.08 -27.72 -9.82
N SER A 83 5.26 -28.05 -10.36
CA SER A 83 6.49 -28.22 -9.57
C SER A 83 7.33 -26.94 -9.50
N THR A 84 7.32 -26.15 -10.57
CA THR A 84 8.06 -24.90 -10.65
C THR A 84 7.37 -23.80 -9.85
N SER A 85 8.13 -23.10 -9.01
CA SER A 85 7.65 -21.88 -8.34
C SER A 85 7.71 -20.71 -9.31
N PHE A 86 6.60 -19.98 -9.47
CA PHE A 86 6.47 -18.85 -10.40
C PHE A 86 6.25 -17.53 -9.67
N VAL A 87 6.82 -16.45 -10.19
CA VAL A 87 6.43 -15.08 -9.89
C VAL A 87 5.68 -14.57 -11.12
N VAL A 88 4.37 -14.36 -10.99
CA VAL A 88 3.52 -13.98 -12.13
C VAL A 88 3.59 -12.47 -12.31
N VAL A 89 3.78 -12.03 -13.54
CA VAL A 89 3.80 -10.61 -13.92
C VAL A 89 2.58 -10.31 -14.78
N VAL A 90 1.77 -9.33 -14.38
CA VAL A 90 0.52 -8.95 -15.06
C VAL A 90 0.39 -7.44 -15.23
N ASN A 91 -0.31 -7.00 -16.26
CA ASN A 91 -0.72 -5.59 -16.37
C ASN A 91 -1.94 -5.30 -15.47
N VAL A 92 -2.28 -4.02 -15.31
CA VAL A 92 -3.48 -3.60 -14.57
C VAL A 92 -4.76 -4.25 -15.15
N GLY A 93 -4.90 -4.33 -16.48
CA GLY A 93 -6.07 -4.94 -17.13
C GLY A 93 -6.30 -6.42 -16.74
N GLN A 94 -5.24 -7.21 -16.59
CA GLN A 94 -5.27 -8.56 -16.09
C GLN A 94 -5.50 -8.60 -14.57
N PHE A 95 -4.93 -7.65 -13.82
CA PHE A 95 -5.11 -7.55 -12.36
C PHE A 95 -6.56 -7.26 -11.96
N VAL A 96 -7.26 -6.40 -12.70
CA VAL A 96 -8.69 -6.09 -12.42
C VAL A 96 -9.62 -7.29 -12.67
N ASN A 97 -9.14 -8.33 -13.39
CA ASN A 97 -9.90 -9.55 -13.60
C ASN A 97 -9.98 -10.38 -12.31
N THR A 98 -11.08 -10.22 -11.59
CA THR A 98 -11.32 -10.92 -10.31
C THR A 98 -11.33 -12.44 -10.42
N SER A 99 -11.72 -13.00 -11.57
CA SER A 99 -11.70 -14.44 -11.80
C SER A 99 -10.27 -14.97 -11.94
N LEU A 100 -9.41 -14.23 -12.66
CA LEU A 100 -7.99 -14.55 -12.80
C LEU A 100 -7.26 -14.45 -11.46
N MET A 101 -7.48 -13.37 -10.71
CA MET A 101 -6.85 -13.20 -9.39
C MET A 101 -7.33 -14.25 -8.39
N ARG A 102 -8.61 -14.65 -8.45
CA ARG A 102 -9.11 -15.77 -7.63
C ARG A 102 -8.40 -17.08 -7.98
N TYR A 103 -8.20 -17.36 -9.27
CA TYR A 103 -7.44 -18.54 -9.71
C TYR A 103 -6.00 -18.51 -9.19
N PHE A 104 -5.29 -17.39 -9.35
CA PHE A 104 -3.92 -17.24 -8.83
C PHE A 104 -3.85 -17.46 -7.32
N ARG A 105 -4.78 -16.90 -6.56
CA ARG A 105 -4.84 -17.10 -5.10
C ARG A 105 -5.11 -18.54 -4.68
N SER A 106 -5.82 -19.32 -5.50
CA SER A 106 -6.06 -20.75 -5.22
C SER A 106 -4.90 -21.66 -5.64
N THR A 107 -3.90 -21.10 -6.32
CA THR A 107 -2.81 -21.83 -6.94
C THR A 107 -1.55 -21.81 -6.07
N THR A 108 -0.96 -22.96 -5.78
CA THR A 108 0.13 -23.11 -4.78
C THR A 108 1.53 -22.87 -5.33
N ASN A 109 1.72 -23.01 -6.64
CA ASN A 109 3.01 -22.82 -7.31
C ASN A 109 3.32 -21.34 -7.61
N ILE A 110 2.42 -20.41 -7.27
CA ILE A 110 2.67 -18.96 -7.35
C ILE A 110 3.31 -18.49 -6.04
N LYS A 111 4.47 -17.85 -6.13
CA LYS A 111 5.24 -17.29 -5.01
C LYS A 111 5.23 -15.78 -4.95
N GLY A 112 4.75 -15.10 -5.99
CA GLY A 112 4.64 -13.64 -6.01
C GLY A 112 3.80 -13.17 -7.19
N LEU A 113 3.28 -11.95 -7.07
CA LEU A 113 2.55 -11.26 -8.13
C LEU A 113 3.12 -9.86 -8.31
N ILE A 114 3.55 -9.55 -9.52
CA ILE A 114 3.98 -8.21 -9.93
C ILE A 114 2.90 -7.65 -10.85
N VAL A 115 2.29 -6.55 -10.44
CA VAL A 115 1.34 -5.78 -11.25
C VAL A 115 2.11 -4.60 -11.81
N PHE A 116 2.07 -4.37 -13.12
CA PHE A 116 2.63 -3.15 -13.69
C PHE A 116 1.58 -2.23 -14.26
N SER A 117 1.82 -0.94 -14.06
CA SER A 117 1.04 0.16 -14.61
C SER A 117 1.85 0.88 -15.69
N ASN A 118 1.41 0.76 -16.93
CA ASN A 118 1.90 1.51 -18.09
C ASN A 118 1.20 2.88 -18.20
N GLU A 119 1.95 3.99 -18.26
CA GLU A 119 1.36 5.34 -18.37
C GLU A 119 0.51 5.55 -19.65
N GLY A 120 0.70 4.74 -20.69
CA GLY A 120 -0.04 4.85 -21.95
C GLY A 120 -1.41 4.15 -21.99
N GLU A 121 -1.77 3.40 -20.95
CA GLU A 121 -3.04 2.66 -20.91
C GLU A 121 -4.17 3.51 -20.30
N ASN A 122 -5.36 3.47 -20.91
CA ASN A 122 -6.51 4.20 -20.39
C ASN A 122 -7.22 3.41 -19.28
N TYR A 123 -6.78 3.64 -18.05
CA TYR A 123 -7.33 2.98 -16.86
C TYR A 123 -8.77 3.38 -16.52
N ASP A 124 -9.28 4.51 -17.02
CA ASP A 124 -10.66 4.96 -16.77
C ASP A 124 -11.70 4.02 -17.41
N SER A 125 -11.27 3.15 -18.34
CA SER A 125 -12.12 2.12 -18.93
C SER A 125 -12.43 0.96 -17.97
N TYR A 126 -11.65 0.78 -16.92
CA TYR A 126 -11.83 -0.30 -15.96
C TYR A 126 -12.75 0.12 -14.82
N ALA A 127 -13.94 -0.47 -14.75
CA ALA A 127 -14.78 -0.39 -13.56
C ALA A 127 -14.16 -1.24 -12.44
N PHE A 128 -13.25 -0.65 -11.66
CA PHE A 128 -12.53 -1.33 -10.60
C PHE A 128 -12.44 -0.47 -9.33
N SER A 129 -12.70 -1.10 -8.19
CA SER A 129 -12.42 -0.55 -6.88
C SER A 129 -11.90 -1.65 -5.97
N GLU A 130 -10.77 -1.42 -5.31
CA GLU A 130 -10.17 -2.37 -4.36
C GLU A 130 -11.00 -2.52 -3.07
N SER A 131 -11.97 -1.61 -2.86
CA SER A 131 -12.85 -1.61 -1.69
C SER A 131 -14.02 -2.59 -1.86
N SER A 132 -14.83 -2.73 -0.82
CA SER A 132 -16.07 -3.51 -0.84
C SER A 132 -17.16 -2.74 -1.55
N LYS A 133 -18.23 -3.46 -1.92
CA LYS A 133 -19.43 -2.87 -2.51
C LYS A 133 -20.23 -2.01 -1.54
N CYS A 134 -20.09 -2.32 -0.25
CA CYS A 134 -20.68 -1.56 0.86
C CYS A 134 -19.59 -1.22 1.89
N PRO A 135 -18.85 -0.11 1.70
CA PRO A 135 -17.77 0.28 2.60
C PRO A 135 -18.28 0.60 4.01
N ASN A 136 -17.56 0.13 5.05
CA ASN A 136 -17.84 0.40 6.47
C ASN A 136 -19.22 -0.04 6.98
N SER A 137 -19.86 -1.02 6.32
CA SER A 137 -21.16 -1.56 6.73
C SER A 137 -21.21 -1.96 8.20
N ASP A 138 -20.14 -2.60 8.67
CA ASP A 138 -20.06 -3.20 10.02
C ASP A 138 -19.90 -2.14 11.13
N TYR A 139 -19.51 -0.92 10.76
CA TYR A 139 -19.30 0.21 11.68
C TYR A 139 -20.37 1.29 11.53
N SER A 140 -21.41 0.99 10.76
CA SER A 140 -22.53 1.89 10.51
C SER A 140 -23.56 1.84 11.63
N ALA A 141 -24.32 2.92 11.79
CA ALA A 141 -25.46 2.96 12.70
C ALA A 141 -26.71 2.25 12.13
N TYR A 142 -26.68 1.91 10.83
CA TYR A 142 -27.81 1.29 10.12
C TYR A 142 -27.63 -0.22 10.02
N ASN A 143 -28.74 -0.95 9.97
CA ASN A 143 -28.72 -2.40 9.72
C ASN A 143 -28.26 -2.68 8.29
N PHE A 144 -27.59 -3.83 8.07
CA PHE A 144 -27.04 -4.21 6.77
C PHE A 144 -28.04 -4.12 5.61
N THR A 145 -29.28 -4.58 5.82
CA THR A 145 -30.33 -4.53 4.79
C THR A 145 -30.67 -3.11 4.37
N ASP A 146 -30.63 -2.15 5.30
CA ASP A 146 -31.06 -0.77 5.06
C ASP A 146 -29.97 0.08 4.41
N GLN A 147 -28.73 -0.41 4.35
CA GLN A 147 -27.58 0.32 3.81
C GLN A 147 -26.86 -0.39 2.66
N CYS A 148 -26.89 -1.73 2.60
CA CYS A 148 -26.10 -2.53 1.65
C CYS A 148 -26.96 -3.38 0.72
N ASP A 149 -28.14 -3.85 1.16
CA ASP A 149 -29.08 -4.61 0.33
C ASP A 149 -30.04 -3.68 -0.41
N LEU A 150 -29.43 -2.75 -1.16
CA LEU A 150 -30.12 -1.72 -1.92
C LEU A 150 -30.01 -2.02 -3.42
N ASP A 151 -31.03 -1.63 -4.18
CA ASP A 151 -31.01 -1.70 -5.65
C ASP A 151 -29.80 -0.94 -6.23
N ALA A 152 -29.42 0.16 -5.59
CA ALA A 152 -28.22 0.93 -5.92
C ALA A 152 -27.13 0.71 -4.87
N GLN A 153 -26.06 0.02 -5.27
CA GLN A 153 -24.89 -0.20 -4.42
C GLN A 153 -24.06 1.08 -4.28
N TRP A 154 -23.50 1.31 -3.08
CA TRP A 154 -22.60 2.45 -2.83
C TRP A 154 -21.34 2.42 -3.70
N ASN A 155 -20.79 1.23 -3.96
CA ASN A 155 -19.60 1.02 -4.76
C ASN A 155 -19.76 -0.22 -5.67
N PRO A 156 -20.49 -0.13 -6.79
CA PRO A 156 -20.80 -1.30 -7.62
C PRO A 156 -19.54 -1.98 -8.21
N ALA A 157 -18.45 -1.21 -8.39
CA ALA A 157 -17.15 -1.70 -8.85
C ALA A 157 -16.29 -2.33 -7.74
N GLY A 158 -16.81 -2.47 -6.52
CA GLY A 158 -16.09 -3.04 -5.38
C GLY A 158 -15.70 -4.50 -5.59
N THR A 159 -14.40 -4.78 -5.48
CA THR A 159 -13.79 -6.12 -5.66
C THR A 159 -13.27 -6.73 -4.37
N GLU A 160 -13.23 -5.97 -3.28
CA GLU A 160 -12.72 -6.39 -1.97
C GLU A 160 -11.23 -6.76 -1.92
N TYR A 161 -10.43 -6.43 -2.94
CA TYR A 161 -9.00 -6.78 -3.00
C TYR A 161 -8.21 -6.31 -1.77
N SER A 162 -8.61 -5.19 -1.18
CA SER A 162 -8.00 -4.60 0.02
C SER A 162 -8.51 -5.20 1.35
N TYR A 163 -9.47 -6.14 1.30
CA TYR A 163 -10.08 -6.81 2.46
C TYR A 163 -9.84 -8.33 2.48
N ILE A 164 -9.09 -8.86 1.52
CA ILE A 164 -8.76 -10.29 1.44
C ILE A 164 -7.30 -10.54 1.84
N SER A 165 -7.03 -11.73 2.35
CA SER A 165 -5.66 -12.22 2.51
C SER A 165 -5.15 -12.77 1.18
N TRP A 166 -3.99 -12.30 0.76
CA TRP A 166 -3.22 -12.80 -0.37
C TRP A 166 -2.18 -13.80 0.14
N PRO A 167 -2.02 -14.97 -0.52
CA PRO A 167 -1.11 -16.02 -0.05
C PRO A 167 0.35 -15.78 -0.44
N PHE A 168 0.63 -14.72 -1.21
CA PHE A 168 1.95 -14.34 -1.70
C PHE A 168 2.09 -12.81 -1.68
N PRO A 169 3.31 -12.26 -1.73
CA PRO A 169 3.53 -10.83 -1.89
C PRO A 169 2.98 -10.32 -3.23
N VAL A 170 2.37 -9.14 -3.20
CA VAL A 170 1.86 -8.44 -4.38
C VAL A 170 2.52 -7.06 -4.44
N VAL A 171 3.08 -6.71 -5.59
CA VAL A 171 3.81 -5.45 -5.80
C VAL A 171 3.28 -4.74 -7.03
N LEU A 172 2.94 -3.48 -6.90
CA LEU A 172 2.67 -2.59 -8.03
C LEU A 172 3.97 -1.90 -8.44
N VAL A 173 4.32 -1.99 -9.72
CA VAL A 173 5.47 -1.31 -10.32
C VAL A 173 4.96 -0.32 -11.37
N ALA A 174 5.26 0.97 -11.17
CA ALA A 174 4.98 2.01 -12.15
C ALA A 174 6.04 1.96 -13.26
N ASP A 175 5.60 1.88 -14.52
CA ASP A 175 6.50 1.85 -15.67
C ASP A 175 6.76 3.26 -16.19
N VAL A 176 7.64 4.00 -15.51
CA VAL A 176 7.94 5.41 -15.84
C VAL A 176 8.95 5.53 -16.99
N ASN A 177 9.51 4.42 -17.51
CA ASN A 177 10.57 4.48 -18.53
C ASN A 177 10.85 3.17 -19.29
N ASN A 178 9.84 2.33 -19.56
CA ASN A 178 10.04 1.00 -20.17
C ASN A 178 11.00 0.13 -19.32
N THR A 179 10.95 0.26 -18.00
CA THR A 179 11.83 -0.53 -17.11
C THR A 179 11.63 -2.01 -17.44
N ILE A 180 10.40 -2.41 -17.80
CA ILE A 180 9.96 -3.76 -18.18
C ILE A 180 10.60 -4.30 -19.48
N TRP A 181 11.02 -3.47 -20.42
CA TRP A 181 11.78 -3.99 -21.58
C TRP A 181 13.15 -4.54 -21.18
N VAL A 182 13.69 -4.09 -20.04
CA VAL A 182 14.87 -4.69 -19.41
C VAL A 182 14.49 -5.96 -18.61
N PHE A 183 13.25 -6.11 -18.15
CA PHE A 183 12.74 -7.31 -17.44
C PHE A 183 12.50 -8.52 -18.35
N ARG A 184 12.35 -8.33 -19.67
CA ARG A 184 12.23 -9.46 -20.62
C ARG A 184 13.47 -10.35 -20.60
N ASP A 185 14.63 -9.80 -20.22
CA ASP A 185 15.89 -10.53 -20.28
C ASP A 185 16.32 -11.13 -18.92
N LEU A 186 15.94 -10.62 -17.74
CA LEU A 186 16.45 -11.13 -16.45
C LEU A 186 15.60 -10.70 -15.24
N ILE A 187 15.17 -11.62 -14.34
CA ILE A 187 14.77 -11.30 -12.95
C ILE A 187 15.04 -12.46 -11.96
N SER A 188 15.69 -12.13 -10.83
CA SER A 188 15.62 -12.85 -9.54
C SER A 188 15.52 -11.88 -8.35
N ASP A 189 14.63 -12.21 -7.41
CA ASP A 189 14.49 -11.95 -5.96
C ASP A 189 14.61 -10.53 -5.37
N LEU A 190 13.67 -10.23 -4.45
CA LEU A 190 13.58 -9.02 -3.63
C LEU A 190 13.79 -9.37 -2.15
N PHE A 191 14.67 -8.63 -1.45
CA PHE A 191 14.93 -8.74 -0.01
C PHE A 191 14.68 -7.41 0.71
N LEU A 192 14.11 -7.45 1.92
CA LEU A 192 14.04 -6.33 2.87
C LEU A 192 14.77 -6.74 4.16
N ASP A 193 15.73 -5.93 4.59
CA ASP A 193 16.52 -6.15 5.81
C ASP A 193 15.78 -5.61 7.04
N PHE A 194 15.80 -6.33 8.17
CA PHE A 194 15.14 -5.92 9.42
C PHE A 194 16.13 -5.84 10.59
N HIS A 195 16.14 -4.71 11.31
CA HIS A 195 16.96 -4.50 12.51
C HIS A 195 16.09 -4.44 13.77
N SER A 196 16.64 -4.91 14.89
CA SER A 196 15.92 -5.36 16.07
C SER A 196 15.47 -4.25 17.03
N SER A 197 14.15 -4.08 17.11
CA SER A 197 13.39 -3.83 18.33
C SER A 197 11.98 -4.39 18.05
N GLU A 198 11.61 -5.52 18.67
CA GLU A 198 10.47 -6.35 18.23
C GLU A 198 9.11 -5.74 18.60
N ILE A 199 8.72 -4.71 17.85
CA ILE A 199 7.33 -4.27 17.69
C ILE A 199 6.84 -4.89 16.37
N PHE A 200 5.95 -5.87 16.47
CA PHE A 200 5.44 -6.58 15.29
C PHE A 200 4.29 -5.86 14.59
N CYS A 201 3.58 -4.99 15.31
CA CYS A 201 2.40 -4.28 14.82
C CYS A 201 2.33 -2.88 15.42
N ASP A 202 1.97 -1.92 14.59
CA ASP A 202 1.61 -0.57 15.01
C ASP A 202 0.12 -0.32 14.81
N GLU A 203 -0.46 0.49 15.68
CA GLU A 203 -1.83 0.95 15.52
C GLU A 203 -1.94 1.87 14.30
N LEU A 204 -2.97 1.66 13.48
CA LEU A 204 -3.31 2.59 12.41
C LEU A 204 -3.89 3.87 13.02
N THR A 205 -3.01 4.84 13.26
CA THR A 205 -3.34 6.12 13.89
C THR A 205 -3.13 7.29 12.93
N GLY A 206 -3.71 8.44 13.28
CA GLY A 206 -3.63 9.67 12.50
C GLY A 206 -4.09 10.88 13.32
N LEU A 207 -3.97 12.06 12.72
CA LEU A 207 -4.38 13.32 13.36
C LEU A 207 -5.59 13.91 12.63
N ASN A 208 -6.63 14.23 13.40
CA ASN A 208 -7.73 15.05 12.92
C ASN A 208 -7.35 16.53 13.06
N ILE A 209 -7.63 17.32 12.03
CA ILE A 209 -7.40 18.76 12.03
C ILE A 209 -8.75 19.45 12.28
N ILE A 210 -8.82 20.29 13.30
CA ILE A 210 -10.03 21.02 13.69
C ILE A 210 -9.71 22.51 13.70
N LEU A 211 -10.58 23.30 13.07
CA LEU A 211 -10.52 24.75 13.06
C LEU A 211 -11.83 25.30 13.63
N SER A 212 -11.73 26.29 14.52
CA SER A 212 -12.87 27.01 15.09
C SER A 212 -12.75 28.49 14.73
N VAL A 213 -13.87 29.08 14.30
CA VAL A 213 -13.93 30.51 13.94
C VAL A 213 -13.96 31.40 15.19
N THR A 214 -14.53 30.90 16.29
CA THR A 214 -14.56 31.60 17.58
C THR A 214 -13.40 31.13 18.45
N ASP A 215 -12.73 32.08 19.11
CA ASP A 215 -11.76 31.81 20.17
C ASP A 215 -12.50 31.24 21.39
N SER A 216 -12.71 29.92 21.39
CA SER A 216 -13.22 29.20 22.55
C SER A 216 -12.13 29.18 23.61
N LYS A 217 -11.98 30.27 24.36
CA LYS A 217 -11.19 30.28 25.60
C LYS A 217 -11.66 29.11 26.46
N ASN A 218 -10.80 28.10 26.57
CA ASN A 218 -10.90 26.93 27.44
C ASN A 218 -12.24 26.81 28.17
N HIS A 219 -13.17 26.04 27.61
CA HIS A 219 -14.26 25.48 28.41
C HIS A 219 -13.60 24.54 29.41
N SER A 220 -13.22 25.13 30.55
CA SER A 220 -12.73 24.43 31.71
C SER A 220 -13.78 23.36 32.01
N ARG A 221 -13.37 22.10 31.98
CA ARG A 221 -14.19 20.93 32.27
C ARG A 221 -14.58 21.00 33.74
N GLY A 222 -15.55 21.86 34.05
CA GLY A 222 -16.12 22.03 35.37
C GLY A 222 -16.99 20.83 35.67
N ASN A 223 -16.52 19.98 36.58
CA ASN A 223 -17.23 18.82 37.13
C ASN A 223 -18.43 19.26 37.98
N ASN A 224 -19.45 19.88 37.39
CA ASN A 224 -20.76 20.04 38.04
C ASN A 224 -21.84 19.62 37.05
N ILE A 225 -22.06 18.30 37.00
CA ILE A 225 -23.22 17.68 36.35
C ILE A 225 -24.42 17.96 37.27
N SER A 226 -25.03 19.11 37.10
CA SER A 226 -26.39 19.35 37.56
C SER A 226 -27.13 20.13 36.48
N ASN A 227 -28.13 19.47 35.91
CA ASN A 227 -29.15 19.97 34.98
C ASN A 227 -28.78 19.93 33.49
N PHE A 228 -29.64 19.26 32.72
CA PHE A 228 -29.75 19.27 31.25
C PHE A 228 -30.13 20.68 30.73
N ALA A 229 -29.33 21.71 31.04
CA ALA A 229 -29.45 23.00 30.39
C ALA A 229 -28.69 22.92 29.06
N ARG A 230 -29.41 23.06 27.95
CA ARG A 230 -28.82 23.21 26.61
C ARG A 230 -27.87 24.41 26.65
N SER A 231 -26.60 24.21 26.28
CA SER A 231 -25.64 25.31 26.08
C SER A 231 -26.30 26.43 25.27
N GLU A 232 -26.26 27.67 25.76
CA GLU A 232 -26.84 28.83 25.06
C GLU A 232 -26.20 29.07 23.68
N ASN A 233 -25.01 28.50 23.46
CA ASN A 233 -24.30 28.59 22.20
C ASN A 233 -24.52 27.31 21.37
N SER A 234 -25.08 27.48 20.18
CA SER A 234 -25.16 26.42 19.16
C SER A 234 -23.91 26.48 18.28
N SER A 235 -23.27 25.32 18.07
CA SER A 235 -22.12 25.19 17.18
C SER A 235 -22.51 24.42 15.92
N VAL A 236 -21.96 24.84 14.78
CA VAL A 236 -22.11 24.13 13.51
C VAL A 236 -20.81 23.40 13.21
N PHE A 237 -20.89 22.09 13.04
CA PHE A 237 -19.76 21.26 12.63
C PHE A 237 -19.82 21.03 11.13
N VAL A 238 -18.73 21.36 10.44
CA VAL A 238 -18.53 21.01 9.02
C VAL A 238 -17.35 20.07 8.95
N LEU A 239 -17.61 18.84 8.52
CA LEU A 239 -16.64 17.73 8.57
C LEU A 239 -16.44 17.15 7.17
N THR A 240 -15.22 16.74 6.86
CA THR A 240 -14.89 15.95 5.68
C THR A 240 -13.90 14.86 6.07
N ARG A 241 -13.91 13.75 5.33
CA ARG A 241 -12.87 12.73 5.41
C ARG A 241 -11.55 13.28 4.86
N MET A 242 -10.43 12.86 5.45
CA MET A 242 -9.08 13.23 4.99
C MET A 242 -8.23 12.04 4.52
N ASP A 243 -8.69 10.82 4.72
CA ASP A 243 -7.99 9.59 4.41
C ASP A 243 -8.61 8.85 3.21
N SER A 244 -7.73 8.26 2.41
CA SER A 244 -8.06 7.21 1.46
C SER A 244 -7.05 6.09 1.54
N ARG A 245 -7.40 4.93 1.00
CA ARG A 245 -6.56 3.73 1.06
C ARG A 245 -6.52 3.04 -0.28
N SER A 246 -5.40 2.37 -0.53
CA SER A 246 -5.22 1.35 -1.55
C SER A 246 -4.67 0.09 -0.88
N ILE A 247 -4.77 -1.05 -1.58
CA ILE A 247 -4.01 -2.26 -1.30
C ILE A 247 -2.50 -1.98 -1.37
N PHE A 248 -2.07 -1.03 -2.21
CA PHE A 248 -0.68 -0.63 -2.35
C PHE A 248 -0.40 0.63 -1.51
N GLU A 249 0.52 0.56 -0.54
CA GLU A 249 0.68 1.61 0.49
C GLU A 249 0.97 3.01 -0.05
N ARG A 250 1.75 3.13 -1.13
CA ARG A 250 2.13 4.42 -1.71
C ARG A 250 1.12 4.94 -2.73
N SER A 251 0.06 4.19 -3.01
CA SER A 251 -0.95 4.49 -4.03
C SER A 251 -2.28 4.94 -3.44
N GLY A 252 -2.36 5.13 -2.12
CA GLY A 252 -3.57 5.60 -1.42
C GLY A 252 -3.89 7.09 -1.60
N PHE A 253 -3.02 7.86 -2.26
CA PHE A 253 -3.22 9.28 -2.52
C PHE A 253 -4.00 9.48 -3.83
N SER A 254 -4.93 10.44 -3.87
CA SER A 254 -5.75 10.78 -5.06
C SER A 254 -7.10 10.07 -5.24
N SER A 255 -7.75 9.62 -4.16
CA SER A 255 -9.16 9.25 -4.31
C SER A 255 -10.02 10.48 -4.62
N GLN A 256 -10.89 10.36 -5.64
CA GLN A 256 -11.95 11.33 -5.94
C GLN A 256 -12.84 11.64 -4.73
N GLY A 257 -12.90 10.73 -3.74
CA GLY A 257 -13.70 10.89 -2.54
C GLY A 257 -13.12 11.84 -1.48
N VAL A 258 -11.85 12.24 -1.57
CA VAL A 258 -11.17 12.97 -0.48
C VAL A 258 -10.64 14.33 -0.94
N LEU A 259 -9.81 14.38 -1.98
CA LEU A 259 -9.14 15.63 -2.37
C LEU A 259 -10.11 16.76 -2.72
N PRO A 260 -11.18 16.54 -3.53
CA PRO A 260 -12.14 17.59 -3.83
C PRO A 260 -12.86 18.09 -2.58
N SER A 261 -13.25 17.18 -1.67
CA SER A 261 -13.95 17.52 -0.45
C SER A 261 -13.11 18.37 0.50
N ILE A 262 -11.83 18.02 0.68
CA ILE A 262 -10.87 18.84 1.46
C ILE A 262 -10.68 20.21 0.79
N ALA A 263 -10.45 20.24 -0.53
CA ALA A 263 -10.21 21.48 -1.26
C ALA A 263 -11.39 22.45 -1.13
N VAL A 264 -12.62 21.94 -1.27
CA VAL A 264 -13.85 22.72 -1.09
C VAL A 264 -13.96 23.21 0.35
N LEU A 265 -13.75 22.35 1.35
CA LEU A 265 -13.87 22.74 2.75
C LEU A 265 -12.87 23.84 3.13
N ILE A 266 -11.60 23.71 2.70
CA ILE A 266 -10.57 24.72 2.95
C ILE A 266 -10.92 26.02 2.23
N SER A 267 -11.37 25.96 0.98
CA SER A 267 -11.77 27.14 0.20
C SER A 267 -12.92 27.89 0.89
N VAL A 268 -13.94 27.17 1.35
CA VAL A 268 -15.07 27.74 2.09
C VAL A 268 -14.59 28.34 3.42
N ALA A 269 -13.76 27.64 4.17
CA ALA A 269 -13.24 28.14 5.44
C ALA A 269 -12.43 29.44 5.28
N VAL A 270 -11.51 29.48 4.30
CA VAL A 270 -10.72 30.68 4.00
C VAL A 270 -11.62 31.83 3.55
N HIS A 271 -12.61 31.55 2.70
CA HIS A 271 -13.55 32.57 2.25
C HIS A 271 -14.35 33.15 3.42
N LEU A 272 -14.90 32.31 4.30
CA LEU A 272 -15.68 32.74 5.46
C LEU A 272 -14.83 33.53 6.45
N MET A 273 -13.62 33.07 6.77
CA MET A 273 -12.69 33.80 7.65
C MET A 273 -12.24 35.15 7.05
N GLY A 274 -12.29 35.30 5.73
CA GLY A 274 -11.99 36.53 5.02
C GLY A 274 -13.12 37.58 5.05
N GLN A 275 -14.36 37.19 5.37
CA GLN A 275 -15.51 38.11 5.35
C GLN A 275 -15.48 39.09 6.53
N LYS A 276 -15.68 40.39 6.23
CA LYS A 276 -15.67 41.48 7.22
C LYS A 276 -16.72 41.33 8.32
N THR A 277 -17.85 40.70 8.02
CA THR A 277 -18.96 40.47 8.97
C THR A 277 -18.55 39.57 10.15
N LEU A 278 -17.65 38.61 9.94
CA LEU A 278 -17.11 37.75 10.99
C LEU A 278 -15.95 38.40 11.77
N LYS A 279 -15.28 39.41 11.18
CA LYS A 279 -14.24 40.20 11.86
C LYS A 279 -14.79 41.23 12.85
N VAL A 280 -16.07 41.59 12.75
CA VAL A 280 -16.71 42.59 13.64
C VAL A 280 -17.33 41.93 14.88
N SER A 281 -17.50 40.61 14.86
CA SER A 281 -17.98 39.79 15.99
C SER A 281 -16.86 39.09 16.78
N LEU A 282 -15.60 39.38 16.46
CA LEU A 282 -14.39 38.95 17.20
C LEU A 282 -13.82 40.12 18.01
#